data_AF-A0A1G3HQB5-F1
#
_entry.id   AF-A0A1G3HQB5-F1
#
_cell.length_a   1.000
_cell.length_b   1.000
_cell.length_c   1.000
_cell.angle_alpha   90.00
_cell.angle_beta   90.00
_cell.angle_gamma   90.00
#
_symmetry.space_group_name_H-M   'P 1'
#
loop_
_entity.id
_entity.type
_entity.pdbx_description
1 polymer ?
#
loop_
_entity_poly.entity_id
_entity_poly.type
_entity_poly.pdbx_seq_one_letter_code
_entity_poly.pdbx_strand_id
1 'polypeptide(L)'
;MNANLNTGPTGKRLLRWLAAAMLTIGVTGSALAGIANTKHNLSSSGTGVNSTTSTDQICVFCHTPHAADVTSAGAPPLWNKGMPVTTGFTMYSTDSMQGTALGLSGSPSLACLSCHDGTQAMDSTVNAPGQGLGSGYIGATGNWTGANQTAGKMNSATVALLGKDLSNDHPITIPYCGGGLTAALGVSSTSGSCNDSDFNGVSTAQIGSSQAFWVDTGSAGRQKTDIPLYNRGGTPHVECGSCHDPHVELAAPLVSFMRVSAA
;
A
#
# COMPACT_ATOMS: atom_id res chain seq x y z
N MET A 1 4.19 -39.54 -43.99
CA MET A 1 5.38 -40.29 -43.53
C MET A 1 5.47 -40.11 -42.03
N ASN A 2 4.98 -41.09 -41.26
CA ASN A 2 4.96 -41.02 -39.79
C ASN A 2 6.29 -41.54 -39.24
N ALA A 3 7.11 -40.65 -38.68
CA ALA A 3 8.32 -41.03 -37.96
C ALA A 3 7.93 -41.54 -36.57
N ASN A 4 8.01 -42.85 -36.37
CA ASN A 4 7.82 -43.51 -35.09
C ASN A 4 9.13 -43.43 -34.29
N LEU A 5 9.19 -42.52 -33.31
CA LEU A 5 10.35 -42.37 -32.42
C LEU A 5 10.29 -43.41 -31.30
N ASN A 6 10.82 -44.60 -31.59
CA ASN A 6 11.00 -45.66 -30.60
C ASN A 6 12.20 -45.32 -29.70
N THR A 7 11.96 -44.73 -28.54
CA THR A 7 13.02 -44.38 -27.57
C THR A 7 13.29 -45.55 -26.64
N GLY A 8 14.50 -46.11 -26.73
CA GLY A 8 14.98 -47.20 -25.87
C GLY A 8 15.06 -46.83 -24.38
N PRO A 9 15.24 -47.83 -23.49
CA PRO A 9 15.13 -47.68 -22.04
C PRO A 9 16.16 -46.71 -21.41
N THR A 10 17.22 -46.36 -22.14
CA THR A 10 18.21 -45.35 -21.76
C THR A 10 17.74 -43.90 -21.97
N GLY A 11 16.87 -43.65 -22.96
CA GLY A 11 16.30 -42.32 -23.24
C GLY A 11 15.30 -41.86 -22.17
N LYS A 12 14.59 -42.80 -21.54
CA LYS A 12 13.64 -42.52 -20.45
C LYS A 12 14.31 -42.08 -19.15
N ARG A 13 15.59 -42.41 -18.95
CA ARG A 13 16.36 -41.95 -17.77
C ARG A 13 16.85 -40.52 -17.96
N LEU A 14 17.35 -40.16 -19.15
CA LEU A 14 17.81 -38.79 -19.44
C LEU A 14 16.65 -37.77 -19.42
N LEU A 15 15.46 -38.17 -19.91
CA LEU A 15 14.28 -37.30 -19.92
C LEU A 15 13.71 -37.05 -18.50
N ARG A 16 13.93 -37.98 -17.56
CA ARG A 16 13.55 -37.79 -16.14
C ARG A 16 14.46 -36.80 -15.41
N TRP A 17 15.73 -36.69 -15.79
CA TRP A 17 16.64 -35.69 -15.22
C TRP A 17 16.42 -34.29 -15.79
N LEU A 18 16.00 -34.17 -17.07
CA LEU A 18 15.63 -32.88 -17.66
C LEU A 18 14.29 -32.34 -17.14
N ALA A 19 13.32 -33.21 -16.84
CA ALA A 19 12.05 -32.81 -16.20
C ALA A 19 12.22 -32.42 -14.72
N ALA A 20 13.20 -32.98 -14.01
CA ALA A 20 13.52 -32.61 -12.63
C ALA A 20 14.31 -31.30 -12.52
N ALA A 21 15.06 -30.90 -13.56
CA ALA A 21 15.79 -29.64 -13.60
C ALA A 21 14.93 -28.43 -14.03
N MET A 22 13.73 -28.65 -14.58
CA MET A 22 12.80 -27.58 -15.00
C MET A 22 11.79 -27.16 -13.91
N LEU A 23 11.76 -27.82 -12.75
CA LEU A 23 10.80 -27.53 -11.67
C LEU A 23 11.34 -26.58 -10.58
N THR A 24 12.55 -26.05 -10.72
CA THR A 24 13.15 -25.14 -9.72
C THR A 24 13.70 -23.87 -10.32
N ILE A 25 12.99 -23.29 -11.29
CA ILE A 25 13.04 -21.84 -11.49
C ILE A 25 11.77 -21.31 -10.82
N GLY A 26 11.76 -21.35 -9.49
CA GLY A 26 10.91 -20.47 -8.73
C GLY A 26 11.34 -19.07 -9.13
N VAL A 27 10.45 -18.34 -9.80
CA VAL A 27 10.59 -16.90 -9.96
C VAL A 27 10.56 -16.34 -8.55
N THR A 28 11.72 -16.26 -7.91
CA THR A 28 11.96 -15.32 -6.83
C THR A 28 11.88 -13.96 -7.48
N GLY A 29 10.66 -13.45 -7.62
CA GLY A 29 10.46 -12.03 -7.74
C GLY A 29 11.01 -11.46 -6.44
N SER A 30 12.29 -11.13 -6.43
CA SER A 30 12.84 -10.24 -5.43
C SER A 30 12.01 -8.98 -5.57
N ALA A 31 11.02 -8.81 -4.70
CA ALA A 31 10.53 -7.49 -4.41
C ALA A 31 11.77 -6.77 -3.88
N LEU A 32 12.45 -6.04 -4.77
CA LEU A 32 13.39 -5.00 -4.37
C LEU A 32 12.57 -4.10 -3.46
N ALA A 33 12.73 -4.31 -2.16
CA ALA A 33 12.00 -3.61 -1.14
C ALA A 33 12.63 -2.23 -1.07
N GLY A 34 12.21 -1.36 -1.99
CA GLY A 34 12.67 0.01 -2.08
C GLY A 34 12.47 0.78 -0.77
N ILE A 35 11.56 0.28 0.08
CA ILE A 35 11.38 0.72 1.46
C ILE A 35 12.68 0.88 2.24
N ALA A 36 13.72 0.07 1.99
CA ALA A 36 15.00 0.16 2.71
C ALA A 36 15.65 1.55 2.62
N ASN A 37 15.45 2.25 1.51
CA ASN A 37 15.96 3.59 1.28
C ASN A 37 14.89 4.69 1.42
N THR A 38 13.71 4.39 1.98
CA THR A 38 12.68 5.39 2.28
C THR A 38 12.72 5.84 3.75
N LYS A 39 11.99 6.91 4.06
CA LYS A 39 11.79 7.36 5.45
C LYS A 39 10.99 6.37 6.30
N HIS A 40 10.37 5.36 5.69
CA HIS A 40 9.63 4.31 6.39
C HIS A 40 10.53 3.14 6.82
N ASN A 41 11.83 3.14 6.47
CA ASN A 41 12.78 2.25 7.12
C ASN A 41 13.09 2.75 8.54
N LEU A 42 12.34 2.25 9.51
CA LEU A 42 12.50 2.55 10.94
C LEU A 42 13.42 1.54 11.66
N SER A 43 13.92 0.53 10.96
CA SER A 43 14.83 -0.47 11.53
C SER A 43 16.21 0.11 11.83
N SER A 44 17.11 -0.73 12.35
CA SER A 44 18.51 -0.41 12.62
C SER A 44 19.30 0.03 11.39
N SER A 45 18.81 -0.31 10.18
CA SER A 45 19.38 0.11 8.90
C SER A 45 18.78 1.42 8.35
N GLY A 46 17.82 2.01 9.05
CA GLY A 46 17.08 3.19 8.62
C GLY A 46 17.94 4.44 8.48
N THR A 47 17.83 5.11 7.33
CA THR A 47 18.45 6.42 7.06
C THR A 47 17.47 7.60 7.26
N GLY A 48 16.26 7.30 7.75
CA GLY A 48 15.25 8.28 8.12
C GLY A 48 15.67 9.14 9.30
N VAL A 49 14.89 10.20 9.57
CA VAL A 49 15.15 11.04 10.76
C VAL A 49 14.97 10.23 12.04
N ASN A 50 13.97 9.34 12.05
CA ASN A 50 13.67 8.47 13.17
C ASN A 50 13.98 7.01 12.80
N SER A 51 14.66 6.29 13.68
CA SER A 51 14.89 4.85 13.56
C SER A 51 15.12 4.20 14.93
N THR A 52 15.07 2.87 15.02
CA THR A 52 15.36 2.11 16.23
C THR A 52 16.44 1.06 15.99
N THR A 53 17.30 0.84 16.98
CA THR A 53 18.30 -0.24 16.95
C THR A 53 17.74 -1.58 17.42
N SER A 54 16.47 -1.64 17.85
CA SER A 54 15.84 -2.82 18.46
C SER A 54 15.54 -3.95 17.46
N THR A 55 15.55 -3.68 16.16
CA THR A 55 15.27 -4.68 15.13
C THR A 55 15.91 -4.31 13.80
N ASP A 56 16.23 -5.31 12.99
CA ASP A 56 16.61 -5.20 11.57
C ASP A 56 15.44 -5.51 10.62
N GLN A 57 14.27 -5.88 11.14
CA GLN A 57 13.10 -6.23 10.34
C GLN A 57 12.37 -4.97 9.86
N ILE A 58 12.67 -4.52 8.64
CA ILE A 58 12.12 -3.28 8.07
C ILE A 58 10.58 -3.30 7.96
N CYS A 59 9.99 -4.44 7.60
CA CYS A 59 8.55 -4.52 7.36
C CYS A 59 7.72 -4.60 8.65
N VAL A 60 8.32 -4.96 9.79
CA VAL A 60 7.57 -5.33 11.01
C VAL A 60 6.77 -4.17 11.63
N PHE A 61 7.16 -2.93 11.33
CA PHE A 61 6.43 -1.74 11.75
C PHE A 61 5.05 -1.60 11.08
N CYS A 62 4.86 -2.24 9.92
CA CYS A 62 3.66 -2.13 9.09
C CYS A 62 2.97 -3.47 8.86
N HIS A 63 3.74 -4.54 8.66
CA HIS A 63 3.23 -5.86 8.29
C HIS A 63 3.75 -6.96 9.22
N THR A 64 2.94 -7.99 9.43
CA THR A 64 3.33 -9.20 10.16
C THR A 64 2.97 -10.45 9.36
N PRO A 65 3.83 -11.46 9.25
CA PRO A 65 3.52 -12.67 8.46
C PRO A 65 2.25 -13.40 8.92
N HIS A 66 1.90 -13.30 10.21
CA HIS A 66 0.73 -13.95 10.82
C HIS A 66 0.17 -13.11 11.97
N ALA A 67 -1.07 -13.40 12.36
CA ALA A 67 -1.74 -12.73 13.49
C ALA A 67 -1.79 -11.20 13.34
N ALA A 68 -1.99 -10.74 12.10
CA ALA A 68 -2.28 -9.36 11.78
C ALA A 68 -3.66 -8.93 12.28
N ASP A 69 -3.93 -7.63 12.24
CA ASP A 69 -5.30 -7.14 12.39
C ASP A 69 -6.18 -7.64 11.24
N VAL A 70 -7.16 -8.47 11.57
CA VAL A 70 -8.16 -9.02 10.64
C VAL A 70 -9.56 -8.52 10.94
N THR A 71 -9.70 -7.63 11.94
CA THR A 71 -10.98 -7.14 12.45
C THR A 71 -11.32 -5.76 11.93
N SER A 72 -10.32 -4.97 11.56
CA SER A 72 -10.51 -3.60 11.09
C SER A 72 -10.75 -3.54 9.59
N ALA A 73 -11.90 -2.96 9.20
CA ALA A 73 -12.19 -2.68 7.80
C ALA A 73 -11.19 -1.66 7.23
N GLY A 74 -10.68 -1.92 6.02
CA GLY A 74 -9.70 -1.06 5.34
C GLY A 74 -8.24 -1.32 5.75
N ALA A 75 -7.97 -2.25 6.68
CA ALA A 75 -6.61 -2.66 6.97
C ALA A 75 -5.96 -3.31 5.73
N PRO A 76 -4.73 -2.90 5.36
CA PRO A 76 -3.96 -3.58 4.32
C PRO A 76 -3.71 -5.05 4.68
N PRO A 77 -3.36 -5.89 3.71
CA PRO A 77 -3.02 -7.27 3.98
C PRO A 77 -1.96 -7.38 5.06
N LEU A 78 -2.22 -8.22 6.05
CA LEU A 78 -1.27 -8.53 7.10
C LEU A 78 -0.80 -7.30 7.92
N TRP A 79 -1.66 -6.29 8.09
CA TRP A 79 -1.32 -5.06 8.82
C TRP A 79 -0.98 -5.32 10.30
N ASN A 80 0.14 -4.76 10.75
CA ASN A 80 0.71 -5.03 12.07
C ASN A 80 0.46 -3.90 13.09
N LYS A 81 -0.47 -2.99 12.85
CA LYS A 81 -0.81 -1.93 13.80
C LYS A 81 -2.30 -1.93 14.13
N GLY A 82 -2.63 -1.41 15.31
CA GLY A 82 -4.02 -1.09 15.63
C GLY A 82 -4.52 0.00 14.69
N MET A 83 -5.70 -0.18 14.10
CA MET A 83 -6.28 0.84 13.24
C MET A 83 -6.92 1.96 14.08
N PRO A 84 -6.73 3.24 13.72
CA PRO A 84 -7.38 4.34 14.41
C PRO A 84 -8.90 4.23 14.36
N VAL A 85 -9.56 4.93 15.31
CA VAL A 85 -11.00 5.19 15.20
C VAL A 85 -11.30 5.96 13.92
N THR A 86 -12.48 5.74 13.34
CA THR A 86 -12.90 6.41 12.09
C THR A 86 -13.50 7.81 12.32
N THR A 87 -13.66 8.23 13.57
CA THR A 87 -14.35 9.46 13.98
C THR A 87 -13.41 10.50 14.58
N GLY A 88 -13.87 11.75 14.57
CA GLY A 88 -13.11 12.90 15.09
C GLY A 88 -12.04 13.43 14.14
N PHE A 89 -12.08 13.02 12.86
CA PHE A 89 -11.26 13.60 11.80
C PHE A 89 -12.01 14.74 11.11
N THR A 90 -11.31 15.86 10.89
CA THR A 90 -11.80 16.96 10.05
C THR A 90 -11.30 16.73 8.64
N MET A 91 -12.20 16.42 7.72
CA MET A 91 -11.81 16.17 6.33
C MET A 91 -11.63 17.48 5.56
N TYR A 92 -10.77 17.46 4.54
CA TYR A 92 -10.66 18.56 3.59
C TYR A 92 -12.01 18.83 2.90
N SER A 93 -12.42 20.09 2.90
CA SER A 93 -13.66 20.57 2.28
C SER A 93 -13.51 22.02 1.86
N THR A 94 -13.71 22.31 0.57
CA THR A 94 -13.75 23.68 0.04
C THR A 94 -14.81 23.79 -1.06
N ASP A 95 -15.30 25.01 -1.29
CA ASP A 95 -16.33 25.28 -2.30
C ASP A 95 -15.87 25.00 -3.74
N SER A 96 -14.56 24.92 -3.97
CA SER A 96 -13.98 24.58 -5.28
C SER A 96 -13.91 23.07 -5.55
N MET A 97 -14.32 22.22 -4.61
CA MET A 97 -14.30 20.77 -4.80
C MET A 97 -15.53 20.28 -5.57
N GLN A 98 -15.31 19.51 -6.63
CA GLN A 98 -16.39 18.85 -7.38
C GLN A 98 -16.76 17.46 -6.81
N GLY A 99 -16.16 17.05 -5.68
CA GLY A 99 -16.43 15.78 -5.02
C GLY A 99 -16.42 15.95 -3.50
N THR A 100 -17.24 15.17 -2.81
CA THR A 100 -17.31 15.18 -1.34
C THR A 100 -16.45 14.06 -0.78
N ALA A 101 -15.49 14.40 0.09
CA ALA A 101 -14.72 13.40 0.82
C ALA A 101 -15.65 12.58 1.73
N LEU A 102 -15.55 11.26 1.66
CA LEU A 102 -16.23 10.36 2.57
C LEU A 102 -15.55 10.37 3.94
N GLY A 103 -16.23 9.86 4.96
CA GLY A 103 -15.54 9.51 6.21
C GLY A 103 -14.48 8.41 6.00
N LEU A 104 -13.68 8.17 7.04
CA LEU A 104 -12.60 7.17 7.02
C LEU A 104 -13.10 5.72 7.19
N SER A 105 -14.40 5.49 7.35
CA SER A 105 -14.95 4.13 7.48
C SER A 105 -14.61 3.28 6.26
N GLY A 106 -13.85 2.19 6.47
CA GLY A 106 -13.35 1.31 5.42
C GLY A 106 -12.30 1.95 4.50
N SER A 107 -11.75 3.12 4.86
CA SER A 107 -10.68 3.76 4.09
C SER A 107 -9.34 3.07 4.37
N PRO A 108 -8.57 2.73 3.32
CA PRO A 108 -7.20 2.23 3.48
C PRO A 108 -6.22 3.29 3.97
N SER A 109 -6.57 4.58 3.90
CA SER A 109 -5.77 5.67 4.45
C SER A 109 -5.61 5.58 5.98
N LEU A 110 -6.51 4.85 6.66
CA LEU A 110 -6.36 4.55 8.10
C LEU A 110 -5.07 3.80 8.42
N ALA A 111 -4.50 3.06 7.48
CA ALA A 111 -3.21 2.40 7.67
C ALA A 111 -2.09 3.43 7.85
N CYS A 112 -2.05 4.45 6.99
CA CYS A 112 -1.12 5.57 7.14
C CYS A 112 -1.41 6.32 8.45
N LEU A 113 -2.67 6.64 8.70
CA LEU A 113 -3.07 7.36 9.90
C LEU A 113 -2.80 6.59 11.20
N SER A 114 -2.64 5.26 11.17
CA SER A 114 -2.23 4.48 12.34
C SER A 114 -0.87 4.88 12.92
N CYS A 115 -0.01 5.53 12.13
CA CYS A 115 1.17 6.22 12.63
C CYS A 115 0.95 7.74 12.62
N HIS A 116 0.40 8.25 11.52
CA HIS A 116 0.42 9.67 11.16
C HIS A 116 -0.66 10.51 11.87
N ASP A 117 -1.64 9.90 12.54
CA ASP A 117 -2.63 10.61 13.37
C ASP A 117 -2.08 11.03 14.75
N GLY A 118 -0.86 10.60 15.10
CA GLY A 118 -0.20 10.96 16.34
C GLY A 118 -0.80 10.35 17.61
N THR A 119 -1.66 9.34 17.49
CA THR A 119 -2.26 8.68 18.67
C THR A 119 -1.39 7.54 19.18
N GLN A 120 -0.70 6.83 18.28
CA GLN A 120 0.05 5.61 18.57
C GLN A 120 1.56 5.81 18.35
N ALA A 121 2.38 4.97 18.99
CA ALA A 121 3.82 4.94 18.73
C ALA A 121 4.14 4.12 17.47
N MET A 122 5.21 4.49 16.76
CA MET A 122 5.63 3.84 15.52
C MET A 122 6.05 2.38 15.73
N ASP A 123 6.56 2.02 16.92
CA ASP A 123 6.90 0.65 17.34
C ASP A 123 5.72 -0.15 17.90
N SER A 124 4.56 0.47 18.12
CA SER A 124 3.37 -0.25 18.60
C SER A 124 2.89 -1.23 17.54
N THR A 125 2.87 -2.53 17.85
CA THR A 125 2.51 -3.59 16.92
C THR A 125 1.48 -4.53 17.51
N VAL A 126 0.61 -5.09 16.67
CA VAL A 126 -0.32 -6.16 17.08
C VAL A 126 0.40 -7.51 17.23
N ASN A 127 1.54 -7.67 16.56
CA ASN A 127 2.41 -8.84 16.68
C ASN A 127 3.89 -8.41 16.63
N ALA A 128 4.54 -8.39 17.80
CA ALA A 128 5.94 -7.99 17.91
C ALA A 128 6.91 -9.06 17.37
N PRO A 129 8.06 -8.67 16.79
CA PRO A 129 9.02 -9.63 16.24
C PRO A 129 9.54 -10.61 17.30
N GLY A 130 9.56 -11.91 16.96
CA GLY A 130 10.06 -12.98 17.83
C GLY A 130 9.13 -13.38 18.98
N GLN A 131 7.97 -12.74 19.14
CA GLN A 131 7.00 -13.07 20.19
C GLN A 131 5.80 -13.82 19.57
N GLY A 132 5.41 -14.94 20.16
CA GLY A 132 4.20 -15.65 19.74
C GLY A 132 2.95 -14.79 19.99
N LEU A 133 2.07 -14.66 18.98
CA LEU A 133 0.69 -14.16 19.04
C LEU A 133 0.39 -12.97 20.01
N GLY A 134 1.34 -12.05 20.22
CA GLY A 134 1.23 -11.02 21.26
C GLY A 134 1.39 -9.60 20.73
N SER A 135 0.44 -8.73 21.08
CA SER A 135 0.54 -7.27 20.90
C SER A 135 1.63 -6.70 21.80
N GLY A 136 2.39 -5.74 21.29
CA GLY A 136 3.50 -5.14 22.02
C GLY A 136 4.31 -4.15 21.20
N TYR A 137 5.39 -3.66 21.80
CA TYR A 137 6.32 -2.75 21.15
C TYR A 137 7.48 -3.51 20.53
N ILE A 138 7.97 -3.01 19.39
CA ILE A 138 9.25 -3.42 18.80
C ILE A 138 10.37 -2.92 19.73
N GLY A 139 10.76 -3.76 20.70
CA GLY A 139 11.82 -3.47 21.67
C GLY A 139 11.35 -2.70 22.92
N ALA A 140 12.31 -2.23 23.71
CA ALA A 140 12.04 -1.45 24.91
C ALA A 140 11.81 0.03 24.56
N THR A 141 10.84 0.65 25.22
CA THR A 141 10.55 2.09 25.15
C THR A 141 11.83 2.89 25.38
N GLY A 142 12.26 3.68 24.38
CA GLY A 142 13.46 4.53 24.47
C GLY A 142 14.63 4.13 23.56
N ASN A 143 14.59 2.98 22.89
CA ASN A 143 15.59 2.59 21.88
C ASN A 143 15.39 3.28 20.52
N TRP A 144 14.96 4.54 20.53
CA TRP A 144 14.71 5.33 19.34
C TRP A 144 15.72 6.45 19.21
N THR A 145 16.20 6.66 17.99
CA THR A 145 17.01 7.80 17.59
C THR A 145 16.16 8.74 16.74
N GLY A 146 16.57 10.01 16.66
CA GLY A 146 15.89 11.01 15.83
C GLY A 146 15.22 12.11 16.61
N ALA A 147 15.17 13.29 16.00
CA ALA A 147 14.64 14.51 16.59
C ALA A 147 13.12 14.62 16.54
N ASN A 148 12.44 13.80 15.73
CA ASN A 148 11.00 13.89 15.48
C ASN A 148 10.21 12.75 16.15
N GLN A 149 10.73 12.25 17.27
CA GLN A 149 10.03 11.29 18.11
C GLN A 149 10.35 11.49 19.60
N THR A 150 9.39 11.12 20.46
CA THR A 150 9.58 10.89 21.88
C THR A 150 9.18 9.46 22.17
N ALA A 151 10.13 8.61 22.54
CA ALA A 151 9.89 7.21 22.90
C ALA A 151 9.08 6.43 21.83
N GLY A 152 9.43 6.60 20.56
CA GLY A 152 8.80 5.94 19.41
C GLY A 152 7.54 6.62 18.90
N LYS A 153 6.99 7.59 19.64
CA LYS A 153 5.85 8.38 19.20
C LYS A 153 6.32 9.63 18.46
N MET A 154 5.76 9.93 17.29
CA MET A 154 6.04 11.18 16.58
C MET A 154 5.65 12.39 17.45
N ASN A 155 6.57 13.34 17.63
CA ASN A 155 6.43 14.47 18.56
C ASN A 155 6.60 15.86 17.91
N SER A 156 7.05 15.90 16.65
CA SER A 156 7.23 17.15 15.91
C SER A 156 6.04 17.36 14.99
N ALA A 157 5.44 18.56 15.03
CA ALA A 157 4.42 19.04 14.09
C ALA A 157 5.03 19.27 12.69
N THR A 158 5.52 18.19 12.11
CA THR A 158 6.05 18.11 10.75
C THR A 158 4.93 17.75 9.80
N VAL A 159 5.18 17.88 8.50
CA VAL A 159 4.25 17.41 7.44
C VAL A 159 3.93 15.91 7.57
N ALA A 160 4.74 15.15 8.32
CA ALA A 160 4.49 13.75 8.58
C ALA A 160 3.51 13.53 9.75
N LEU A 161 3.38 14.43 10.71
CA LEU A 161 2.42 14.27 11.80
C LEU A 161 1.15 15.05 11.48
N LEU A 162 0.21 14.39 10.80
CA LEU A 162 -1.04 14.99 10.32
C LEU A 162 -2.00 15.27 11.48
N GLY A 163 -2.10 14.31 12.41
CA GLY A 163 -3.13 14.37 13.44
C GLY A 163 -4.50 14.01 12.89
N LYS A 164 -5.55 14.57 13.49
CA LYS A 164 -6.94 14.36 13.06
C LYS A 164 -7.53 15.50 12.24
N ASP A 165 -6.83 16.62 12.16
CA ASP A 165 -7.25 17.73 11.29
C ASP A 165 -6.60 17.56 9.93
N LEU A 166 -7.36 17.05 8.96
CA LEU A 166 -6.94 16.87 7.58
C LEU A 166 -7.47 18.00 6.67
N SER A 167 -7.97 19.09 7.25
CA SER A 167 -8.62 20.17 6.50
C SER A 167 -7.66 20.98 5.62
N ASN A 168 -6.36 20.91 5.92
CA ASN A 168 -5.28 21.54 5.16
C ASN A 168 -4.38 20.52 4.44
N ASP A 169 -4.71 19.23 4.52
CA ASP A 169 -3.98 18.15 3.86
C ASP A 169 -4.58 17.81 2.50
N HIS A 170 -3.82 17.03 1.73
CA HIS A 170 -4.32 16.56 0.45
C HIS A 170 -5.59 15.71 0.63
N PRO A 171 -6.69 15.98 -0.11
CA PRO A 171 -7.92 15.21 0.01
C PRO A 171 -7.70 13.71 -0.18
N ILE A 172 -8.06 12.95 0.84
CA ILE A 172 -8.27 11.51 0.77
C ILE A 172 -9.76 11.22 0.85
N THR A 173 -10.15 9.96 0.64
CA THR A 173 -11.54 9.50 0.63
C THR A 173 -12.45 10.28 -0.32
N ILE A 174 -11.88 10.95 -1.32
CA ILE A 174 -12.62 11.72 -2.31
C ILE A 174 -12.85 10.85 -3.56
N PRO A 175 -14.06 10.86 -4.16
CA PRO A 175 -14.28 10.16 -5.40
C PRO A 175 -13.42 10.76 -6.51
N TYR A 176 -12.77 9.90 -7.30
CA TYR A 176 -12.02 10.35 -8.46
C TYR A 176 -12.93 11.08 -9.45
N CYS A 177 -12.41 12.10 -10.13
CA CYS A 177 -13.12 12.95 -11.11
C CYS A 177 -14.47 13.51 -10.63
N GLY A 178 -14.60 13.78 -9.32
CA GLY A 178 -15.84 14.24 -8.70
C GLY A 178 -16.92 13.16 -8.56
N GLY A 179 -16.62 11.91 -8.91
CA GLY A 179 -17.54 10.77 -8.87
C GLY A 179 -18.23 10.50 -10.20
N GLY A 180 -19.33 9.75 -10.14
CA GLY A 180 -20.13 9.34 -11.30
C GLY A 180 -19.71 8.02 -11.95
N LEU A 181 -18.55 7.46 -11.56
CA LEU A 181 -18.09 6.15 -12.00
C LEU A 181 -18.39 5.05 -10.97
N THR A 182 -18.85 3.90 -11.46
CA THR A 182 -19.06 2.68 -10.67
C THR A 182 -18.50 1.45 -11.39
N ALA A 183 -18.14 0.40 -10.67
CA ALA A 183 -17.95 -0.94 -11.21
C ALA A 183 -18.33 -1.99 -10.17
N ALA A 184 -19.13 -2.98 -10.58
CA ALA A 184 -19.40 -4.15 -9.75
C ALA A 184 -18.19 -5.09 -9.74
N LEU A 185 -18.12 -5.95 -8.71
CA LEU A 185 -17.09 -6.97 -8.60
C LEU A 185 -17.10 -7.88 -9.85
N GLY A 186 -15.94 -8.06 -10.46
CA GLY A 186 -15.75 -8.95 -11.63
C GLY A 186 -15.98 -8.26 -12.97
N VAL A 187 -16.30 -6.96 -12.98
CA VAL A 187 -16.48 -6.19 -14.22
C VAL A 187 -15.15 -5.54 -14.61
N SER A 188 -14.81 -5.57 -15.90
CA SER A 188 -13.56 -4.99 -16.44
C SER A 188 -13.74 -3.62 -17.10
N SER A 189 -14.85 -2.94 -16.79
CA SER A 189 -15.19 -1.62 -17.30
C SER A 189 -16.00 -0.86 -16.26
N THR A 190 -15.83 0.46 -16.23
CA THR A 190 -16.67 1.34 -15.42
C THR A 190 -18.03 1.55 -16.07
N SER A 191 -19.03 1.87 -15.26
CA SER A 191 -20.36 2.34 -15.65
C SER A 191 -20.54 3.78 -15.16
N GLY A 192 -21.22 4.60 -15.97
CA GLY A 192 -21.40 6.03 -15.72
C GLY A 192 -20.31 6.89 -16.37
N SER A 193 -20.29 8.17 -16.03
CA SER A 193 -19.34 9.16 -16.56
C SER A 193 -18.74 9.94 -15.40
N CYS A 194 -17.50 10.40 -15.56
CA CYS A 194 -16.91 11.35 -14.64
C CYS A 194 -17.74 12.63 -14.56
N ASN A 195 -17.94 13.14 -13.35
CA ASN A 195 -18.59 14.43 -13.12
C ASN A 195 -17.72 15.60 -13.61
N ASP A 196 -16.39 15.43 -13.59
CA ASP A 196 -15.44 16.31 -14.25
C ASP A 196 -14.79 15.61 -15.47
N SER A 197 -15.04 16.14 -16.65
CA SER A 197 -14.55 15.59 -17.92
C SER A 197 -13.07 15.82 -18.19
N ASP A 198 -12.39 16.67 -17.42
CA ASP A 198 -10.97 16.99 -17.61
C ASP A 198 -10.04 15.87 -17.10
N PHE A 199 -10.59 14.89 -16.37
CA PHE A 199 -9.86 13.77 -15.81
C PHE A 199 -9.69 12.63 -16.82
N ASN A 200 -8.55 11.93 -16.73
CA ASN A 200 -8.30 10.73 -17.51
C ASN A 200 -9.30 9.61 -17.16
N GLY A 201 -9.55 8.74 -18.13
CA GLY A 201 -10.39 7.56 -17.93
C GLY A 201 -9.84 6.63 -16.85
N VAL A 202 -10.76 5.92 -16.17
CA VAL A 202 -10.41 4.92 -15.15
C VAL A 202 -10.52 3.52 -15.74
N SER A 203 -9.43 2.78 -15.65
CA SER A 203 -9.37 1.35 -15.93
C SER A 203 -9.74 0.55 -14.68
N THR A 204 -10.35 -0.62 -14.87
CA THR A 204 -10.79 -1.45 -13.76
C THR A 204 -10.75 -2.94 -14.08
N ALA A 205 -10.47 -3.75 -13.06
CA ALA A 205 -10.55 -5.20 -13.13
C ALA A 205 -10.66 -5.79 -11.72
N GLN A 206 -11.16 -7.01 -11.63
CA GLN A 206 -11.05 -7.79 -10.41
C GLN A 206 -9.62 -8.34 -10.26
N ILE A 207 -9.00 -8.08 -9.11
CA ILE A 207 -7.68 -8.59 -8.74
C ILE A 207 -7.81 -9.34 -7.43
N GLY A 208 -7.64 -10.66 -7.48
CA GLY A 208 -7.99 -11.53 -6.36
C GLY A 208 -9.49 -11.46 -6.07
N SER A 209 -9.85 -11.15 -4.84
CA SER A 209 -11.25 -11.01 -4.39
C SER A 209 -11.77 -9.57 -4.44
N SER A 210 -10.97 -8.61 -4.90
CA SER A 210 -11.31 -7.18 -4.83
C SER A 210 -11.39 -6.56 -6.21
N GLN A 211 -12.34 -5.64 -6.39
CA GLN A 211 -12.34 -4.74 -7.54
C GLN A 211 -11.23 -3.70 -7.38
N ALA A 212 -10.37 -3.57 -8.38
CA ALA A 212 -9.31 -2.58 -8.44
C ALA A 212 -9.59 -1.54 -9.51
N PHE A 213 -9.16 -0.31 -9.26
CA PHE A 213 -9.26 0.80 -10.19
C PHE A 213 -7.89 1.45 -10.33
N TRP A 214 -7.59 1.98 -11.51
CA TRP A 214 -6.37 2.75 -11.74
C TRP A 214 -6.54 3.71 -12.91
N VAL A 215 -5.73 4.75 -12.91
CA VAL A 215 -5.55 5.63 -14.07
C VAL A 215 -4.27 5.20 -14.75
N ASP A 216 -4.37 4.75 -16.01
CA ASP A 216 -3.23 4.37 -16.81
C ASP A 216 -2.33 5.60 -17.03
N THR A 217 -1.04 5.50 -16.69
CA THR A 217 -0.05 6.58 -16.90
C THR A 217 0.93 6.28 -18.02
N GLY A 218 0.75 5.15 -18.71
CA GLY A 218 1.68 4.66 -19.73
C GLY A 218 1.06 3.67 -20.71
N SER A 219 1.71 2.51 -20.88
CA SER A 219 1.32 1.49 -21.86
C SER A 219 0.07 0.71 -21.45
N ALA A 220 -0.53 -0.03 -22.40
CA ALA A 220 -1.72 -0.84 -22.15
C ALA A 220 -1.53 -1.87 -21.02
N GLY A 221 -2.55 -1.98 -20.15
CA GLY A 221 -2.59 -2.91 -19.01
C GLY A 221 -1.92 -2.33 -17.76
N ARG A 222 -2.38 -2.80 -16.58
CA ARG A 222 -1.97 -2.26 -15.28
C ARG A 222 -0.45 -2.33 -15.07
N GLN A 223 0.17 -1.17 -14.88
CA GLN A 223 1.57 -0.97 -14.56
C GLN A 223 1.77 -0.52 -13.11
N LYS A 224 3.01 -0.65 -12.61
CA LYS A 224 3.39 -0.08 -11.31
C LYS A 224 3.43 1.45 -11.29
N THR A 225 3.53 2.08 -12.46
CA THR A 225 3.54 3.54 -12.62
C THR A 225 2.13 4.14 -12.65
N ASP A 226 1.10 3.30 -12.79
CA ASP A 226 -0.29 3.76 -12.80
C ASP A 226 -0.68 4.31 -11.43
N ILE A 227 -1.64 5.24 -11.42
CA ILE A 227 -2.18 5.77 -10.18
C ILE A 227 -3.26 4.80 -9.70
N PRO A 228 -3.06 4.05 -8.60
CA PRO A 228 -4.11 3.20 -8.07
C PRO A 228 -5.22 4.06 -7.45
N LEU A 229 -6.46 3.66 -7.70
CA LEU A 229 -7.65 4.22 -7.04
C LEU A 229 -8.29 3.12 -6.22
N TYR A 230 -8.80 3.48 -5.05
CA TYR A 230 -9.29 2.53 -4.07
C TYR A 230 -10.80 2.37 -4.18
N ASN A 231 -11.25 1.13 -4.14
CA ASN A 231 -12.66 0.80 -4.21
C ASN A 231 -13.37 1.15 -2.89
N ARG A 232 -14.31 2.10 -2.94
CA ARG A 232 -15.26 2.38 -1.85
C ARG A 232 -16.67 2.08 -2.34
N GLY A 233 -17.20 0.91 -2.03
CA GLY A 233 -18.57 0.55 -2.40
C GLY A 233 -18.83 0.47 -3.92
N GLY A 234 -17.84 0.05 -4.70
CA GLY A 234 -17.91 -0.04 -6.16
C GLY A 234 -17.49 1.23 -6.89
N THR A 235 -16.95 2.24 -6.19
CA THR A 235 -16.56 3.51 -6.81
C THR A 235 -15.07 3.81 -6.58
N PRO A 236 -14.37 4.38 -7.58
CA PRO A 236 -12.94 4.69 -7.47
C PRO A 236 -12.71 5.95 -6.63
N HIS A 237 -11.86 5.84 -5.61
CA HIS A 237 -11.51 6.93 -4.70
C HIS A 237 -10.01 7.20 -4.65
N VAL A 238 -9.64 8.46 -4.48
CA VAL A 238 -8.28 8.86 -4.12
C VAL A 238 -8.11 8.71 -2.62
N GLU A 239 -7.12 7.92 -2.23
CA GLU A 239 -6.67 7.66 -0.87
C GLU A 239 -5.16 7.93 -0.74
N CYS A 240 -4.57 7.92 0.46
CA CYS A 240 -3.13 8.18 0.67
C CYS A 240 -2.25 7.36 -0.29
N GLY A 241 -2.54 6.06 -0.40
CA GLY A 241 -1.79 5.13 -1.23
C GLY A 241 -1.96 5.30 -2.74
N SER A 242 -2.72 6.31 -3.20
CA SER A 242 -2.85 6.63 -4.64
C SER A 242 -1.62 7.37 -5.14
N CYS A 243 -0.98 8.13 -4.26
CA CYS A 243 0.21 8.93 -4.58
C CYS A 243 1.37 8.68 -3.61
N HIS A 244 1.15 7.94 -2.53
CA HIS A 244 2.17 7.66 -1.52
C HIS A 244 2.38 6.15 -1.37
N ASP A 245 3.44 5.62 -1.99
CA ASP A 245 3.82 4.21 -1.83
C ASP A 245 5.10 4.09 -0.98
N PRO A 246 5.02 3.54 0.25
CA PRO A 246 6.19 3.38 1.10
C PRO A 246 7.20 2.33 0.57
N HIS A 247 6.82 1.54 -0.45
CA HIS A 247 7.65 0.46 -0.98
C HIS A 247 8.61 0.86 -2.11
N VAL A 248 8.50 2.08 -2.64
CA VAL A 248 9.31 2.53 -3.78
C VAL A 248 10.34 3.59 -3.36
N GLU A 249 11.57 3.46 -3.88
CA GLU A 249 12.62 4.47 -3.71
C GLU A 249 12.33 5.66 -4.62
N LEU A 250 12.52 6.87 -4.11
CA LEU A 250 12.29 8.14 -4.83
C LEU A 250 13.28 8.40 -5.99
N ALA A 251 13.84 7.36 -6.61
CA ALA A 251 14.77 7.48 -7.75
C ALA A 251 14.06 7.66 -9.10
N ALA A 252 12.72 7.59 -9.15
CA ALA A 252 11.95 7.91 -10.35
C ALA A 252 11.07 9.15 -10.07
N PRO A 253 10.91 10.08 -11.05
CA PRO A 253 9.74 10.95 -11.00
C PRO A 253 8.50 10.04 -11.06
N LEU A 254 7.30 10.54 -10.77
CA LEU A 254 6.03 9.80 -10.84
C LEU A 254 5.59 9.18 -9.50
N VAL A 255 5.41 10.02 -8.48
CA VAL A 255 4.08 10.28 -7.87
C VAL A 255 4.23 11.41 -6.86
N SER A 256 4.67 12.58 -7.33
CA SER A 256 4.23 13.82 -6.70
C SER A 256 2.90 14.16 -7.35
N PHE A 257 1.88 14.31 -6.51
CA PHE A 257 0.52 14.70 -6.83
C PHE A 257 0.42 15.57 -8.11
N MET A 258 -0.39 15.13 -9.07
CA MET A 258 -0.87 15.90 -10.23
C MET A 258 0.14 16.28 -11.34
N ARG A 259 1.16 15.45 -11.60
CA ARG A 259 1.80 15.40 -12.94
C ARG A 259 1.98 13.96 -13.40
N VAL A 260 0.90 13.39 -13.94
CA VAL A 260 1.09 12.46 -15.06
C VAL A 260 1.70 13.33 -16.15
N SER A 261 2.99 13.16 -16.43
CA SER A 261 3.65 13.90 -17.50
C SER A 261 2.82 13.74 -18.77
N ALA A 262 2.25 14.84 -19.26
CA ALA A 262 1.78 14.89 -20.63
C ALA A 262 2.98 14.53 -21.53
N ALA A 263 2.71 13.72 -22.54
CA ALA A 263 3.63 13.46 -23.63
C ALA A 263 4.14 14.77 -24.26
#